data_AF-A0A7S1YAV6-F1
#
_entry.id   AF-A0A7S1YAV6-F1
#
_cell.length_a   1.000
_cell.length_b   1.000
_cell.length_c   1.000
_cell.angle_alpha   90.00
_cell.angle_beta   90.00
_cell.angle_gamma   90.00
#
_symmetry.space_group_name_H-M   'P 1'
#
loop_
_entity.id
_entity.type
_entity.pdbx_description
1 polymer ?
#
loop_
_entity_poly.entity_id
_entity_poly.type
_entity_poly.pdbx_seq_one_letter_code
_entity_poly.pdbx_strand_id
1 'polypeptide(L)'
;GKVPALASEDDEVPVGAIVCLVCSGVATGPSVSACGHVACRGCWDEWLAMSLSCPACSTRVRVKMLRDLRVEDTASRPRCVACKDSTANKATTALPCGHVGCSPCVTPLRTCPGCEQRVTASVQLRRVYL
;
A
#
# COMPACT_ATOMS: atom_id res chain seq x y z
N GLY A 1 3.28 -33.97 33.20
CA GLY A 1 3.26 -32.62 32.61
C GLY A 1 4.55 -32.39 31.86
N LYS A 2 4.45 -31.89 30.62
CA LYS A 2 5.54 -31.19 29.95
C LYS A 2 4.90 -30.10 29.08
N VAL A 3 5.35 -28.89 29.38
CA VAL A 3 4.90 -27.58 28.89
C VAL A 3 4.99 -27.44 27.36
N PRO A 4 4.17 -26.54 26.76
CA PRO A 4 4.08 -26.35 25.31
C PRO A 4 5.36 -25.76 24.73
N ALA A 5 5.66 -26.13 23.48
CA ALA A 5 6.69 -25.51 22.67
C ALA A 5 6.35 -24.01 22.49
N LEU A 6 7.27 -23.17 22.94
CA LEU A 6 7.22 -21.72 22.82
C LEU A 6 7.15 -21.33 21.34
N ALA A 7 6.24 -20.40 21.04
CA ALA A 7 6.26 -19.65 19.79
C ALA A 7 7.63 -18.98 19.66
N SER A 8 8.26 -19.17 18.50
CA SER A 8 9.56 -18.61 18.17
C SER A 8 9.54 -17.08 18.19
N GLU A 9 10.60 -16.52 18.76
CA GLU A 9 10.90 -15.10 18.87
C GLU A 9 11.05 -14.41 17.49
N ASP A 10 10.64 -13.13 17.42
CA ASP A 10 10.71 -12.15 16.32
C ASP A 10 9.64 -12.19 15.20
N ASP A 11 8.38 -11.94 15.58
CA ASP A 11 7.34 -11.36 14.70
C ASP A 11 7.61 -9.84 14.46
N GLU A 12 8.86 -9.48 14.17
CA GLU A 12 9.23 -8.08 13.96
C GLU A 12 8.88 -7.67 12.53
N VAL A 13 7.97 -6.70 12.39
CA VAL A 13 7.60 -6.14 11.09
C VAL A 13 8.86 -5.57 10.42
N PRO A 14 9.24 -6.03 9.21
CA PRO A 14 10.45 -5.57 8.55
C PRO A 14 10.49 -4.06 8.38
N VAL A 15 11.63 -3.45 8.69
CA VAL A 15 11.79 -1.99 8.61
C VAL A 15 11.49 -1.49 7.19
N GLY A 16 10.49 -0.60 7.12
CA GLY A 16 10.03 0.01 5.88
C GLY A 16 9.10 -0.86 5.03
N ALA A 17 8.56 -1.94 5.58
CA ALA A 17 7.42 -2.65 5.01
C ALA A 17 6.15 -1.78 5.05
N ILE A 18 5.23 -2.01 4.12
CA ILE A 18 3.87 -1.48 4.22
C ILE A 18 3.15 -2.20 5.36
N VAL A 19 2.62 -1.45 6.33
CA VAL A 19 1.84 -2.01 7.43
C VAL A 19 0.35 -1.91 7.11
N CYS A 20 -0.38 -2.99 7.33
CA CYS A 20 -1.82 -3.01 7.18
C CYS A 20 -2.47 -2.29 8.35
N LEU A 21 -3.27 -1.26 8.10
CA LEU A 21 -3.97 -0.54 9.17
C LEU A 21 -5.07 -1.35 9.89
N VAL A 22 -5.46 -2.51 9.37
CA VAL A 22 -6.54 -3.35 9.95
C VAL A 22 -5.97 -4.45 10.85
N CYS A 23 -5.03 -5.24 10.32
CA CYS A 23 -4.42 -6.34 11.07
C CYS A 23 -3.11 -5.96 11.76
N SER A 24 -2.60 -4.75 11.51
CA SER A 24 -1.33 -4.23 12.05
C SER A 24 -0.07 -5.03 11.67
N GLY A 25 -0.18 -6.04 10.80
CA GLY A 25 0.95 -6.79 10.27
C GLY A 25 1.45 -6.27 8.92
N VAL A 26 2.46 -6.94 8.34
CA VAL A 26 2.93 -6.68 6.97
C VAL A 26 1.78 -6.86 5.98
N ALA A 27 1.54 -5.85 5.16
CA ALA A 27 0.39 -5.86 4.26
C ALA A 27 0.61 -6.84 3.09
N THR A 28 -0.13 -7.95 3.09
CA THR A 28 -0.12 -8.92 1.99
C THR A 28 -1.10 -8.51 0.89
N GLY A 29 -0.62 -8.34 -0.35
CA GLY A 29 -1.42 -7.79 -1.45
C GLY A 29 -2.00 -6.41 -1.09
N PRO A 30 -1.16 -5.42 -0.74
CA PRO A 30 -1.61 -4.15 -0.22
C PRO A 30 -2.49 -3.41 -1.23
N SER A 31 -3.58 -2.82 -0.76
CA SER A 31 -4.47 -1.99 -1.57
C SER A 31 -4.65 -0.62 -0.93
N VAL A 32 -4.61 0.42 -1.75
CA VAL A 32 -4.79 1.81 -1.34
C VAL A 32 -6.17 2.32 -1.71
N SER A 33 -6.83 2.99 -0.76
CA SER A 33 -8.10 3.68 -0.99
C SER A 33 -7.89 5.07 -1.62
N ALA A 34 -8.98 5.78 -1.94
CA ALA A 34 -8.88 7.13 -2.50
C ALA A 34 -8.37 8.17 -1.51
N CYS A 35 -8.57 7.94 -0.20
CA CYS A 35 -8.00 8.77 0.84
C CYS A 35 -6.54 8.47 1.15
N GLY A 36 -5.93 7.48 0.48
CA GLY A 36 -4.49 7.19 0.58
C GLY A 36 -4.09 6.16 1.64
N HIS A 37 -5.02 5.69 2.46
CA HIS A 37 -4.75 4.67 3.48
C HIS A 37 -4.66 3.27 2.87
N VAL A 38 -3.76 2.44 3.41
CA VAL A 38 -3.41 1.11 2.89
C VAL A 38 -3.77 -0.01 3.88
N ALA A 39 -4.31 -1.10 3.37
CA ALA A 39 -4.52 -2.35 4.10
C ALA A 39 -4.30 -3.54 3.16
N CYS A 40 -4.21 -4.75 3.71
CA CYS A 40 -4.29 -5.98 2.90
C CYS A 40 -5.59 -5.98 2.08
N ARG A 41 -5.55 -6.56 0.88
CA ARG A 41 -6.77 -6.71 0.06
C ARG A 41 -7.88 -7.47 0.81
N GLY A 42 -7.53 -8.59 1.46
CA GLY A 42 -8.49 -9.36 2.26
C GLY A 42 -9.11 -8.56 3.42
N CYS A 43 -8.29 -7.80 4.15
CA CYS A 43 -8.79 -6.95 5.23
C CYS A 43 -9.73 -5.84 4.73
N TRP A 44 -9.45 -5.28 3.55
CA TRP A 44 -10.38 -4.34 2.92
C TRP A 44 -11.70 -5.01 2.53
N ASP A 45 -11.65 -6.19 1.93
CA ASP A 45 -12.84 -6.91 1.49
C ASP A 45 -13.74 -7.27 2.69
N GLU A 46 -13.16 -7.77 3.79
CA GLU A 46 -13.87 -8.05 5.04
C GLU A 46 -14.47 -6.78 5.67
N TRP A 47 -13.69 -5.70 5.76
CA TRP A 47 -14.17 -4.45 6.34
C TRP A 47 -15.30 -3.83 5.51
N LEU A 48 -15.15 -3.81 4.18
CA LEU A 48 -16.12 -3.20 3.27
C LEU A 48 -17.40 -4.03 3.10
N ALA A 49 -17.41 -5.29 3.54
CA ALA A 49 -18.64 -6.07 3.69
C ALA A 49 -19.52 -5.54 4.84
N MET A 50 -18.93 -4.89 5.85
CA MET A 50 -19.63 -4.38 7.04
C MET A 50 -19.81 -2.85 7.01
N SER A 51 -18.88 -2.11 6.42
CA SER A 51 -18.87 -0.64 6.43
C SER A 51 -18.37 -0.04 5.12
N LEU A 52 -19.05 0.97 4.59
CA LEU A 52 -18.64 1.67 3.36
C LEU A 52 -17.71 2.87 3.63
N SER A 53 -16.80 2.74 4.59
CA SER A 53 -15.87 3.80 5.01
C SER A 53 -14.46 3.27 5.26
N CYS A 54 -13.48 4.15 5.11
CA CYS A 54 -12.10 3.89 5.53
C CYS A 54 -12.07 3.73 7.06
N PRO A 55 -11.52 2.64 7.61
CA PRO A 55 -11.38 2.43 9.06
C PRO A 55 -10.52 3.49 9.76
N ALA A 56 -9.57 4.12 9.07
CA ALA A 56 -8.66 5.11 9.67
C ALA A 56 -9.24 6.53 9.69
N CYS A 57 -10.03 6.93 8.69
CA CYS A 57 -10.45 8.32 8.53
C CYS A 57 -11.94 8.51 8.19
N SER A 58 -12.73 7.44 8.21
CA SER A 58 -14.17 7.42 7.92
C SER A 58 -14.58 7.94 6.52
N THR A 59 -13.64 8.28 5.64
CA THR A 59 -13.94 8.67 4.25
C THR A 59 -14.67 7.53 3.55
N ARG A 60 -15.70 7.84 2.75
CA ARG A 60 -16.46 6.83 2.00
C ARG A 60 -15.54 6.04 1.06
N VAL A 61 -15.55 4.72 1.16
CA VAL A 61 -14.77 3.79 0.32
C VAL A 61 -15.69 2.68 -0.19
N ARG A 62 -15.42 2.21 -1.42
CA ARG A 62 -16.04 1.02 -2.02
C ARG A 62 -14.94 0.15 -2.61
N VAL A 63 -15.18 -1.15 -2.74
CA VAL A 63 -14.19 -2.12 -3.30
C VAL A 63 -13.65 -1.64 -4.66
N LYS A 64 -14.53 -1.16 -5.55
CA LYS A 64 -14.14 -0.62 -6.87
C LYS A 64 -13.26 0.64 -6.84
N MET A 65 -13.12 1.28 -5.69
CA MET A 65 -12.29 2.48 -5.50
C MET A 65 -10.90 2.14 -4.96
N LEU A 66 -10.69 0.90 -4.53
CA LEU A 66 -9.39 0.39 -4.11
C LEU A 66 -8.49 0.21 -5.32
N ARG A 67 -7.19 0.40 -5.09
CA ARG A 67 -6.16 0.15 -6.08
C ARG A 67 -5.10 -0.75 -5.46
N ASP A 68 -4.88 -1.90 -6.08
CA ASP A 68 -3.83 -2.82 -5.65
C ASP A 68 -2.46 -2.18 -5.89
N LEU A 69 -1.59 -2.24 -4.89
CA LEU A 69 -0.22 -1.75 -4.97
C LEU A 69 0.70 -2.86 -5.46
N ARG A 70 1.59 -2.52 -6.38
CA ARG A 70 2.62 -3.44 -6.88
C ARG A 70 3.85 -3.32 -5.97
N VAL A 71 4.01 -4.32 -5.13
CA VAL A 71 5.22 -4.55 -4.32
C VAL A 71 5.88 -5.84 -4.83
N GLU A 72 7.19 -5.79 -5.05
CA GLU A 72 7.92 -6.87 -5.72
C GLU A 72 8.50 -7.89 -4.72
N ASP A 73 8.56 -7.57 -3.43
CA ASP A 73 9.15 -8.42 -2.40
C ASP A 73 8.12 -8.93 -1.37
N THR A 74 8.43 -10.07 -0.75
CA THR A 74 7.60 -10.69 0.30
C THR A 74 7.52 -9.84 1.56
N ALA A 75 8.52 -8.98 1.78
CA ALA A 75 8.52 -8.00 2.87
C ALA A 75 7.63 -6.78 2.57
N SER A 76 7.04 -6.67 1.38
CA SER A 76 6.22 -5.53 0.96
C SER A 76 6.91 -4.19 1.21
N ARG A 77 8.19 -4.05 0.83
CA ARG A 77 8.95 -2.81 0.98
C ARG A 77 8.83 -2.01 -0.31
N PRO A 78 8.15 -0.85 -0.28
CA PRO A 78 7.91 -0.10 -1.50
C PRO A 78 9.18 0.62 -1.96
N ARG A 79 9.47 0.51 -3.27
CA ARG A 79 10.56 1.22 -3.93
C ARG A 79 10.01 2.15 -5.00
N CYS A 80 10.72 3.25 -5.22
CA CYS A 80 10.33 4.23 -6.21
C CYS A 80 10.54 3.67 -7.60
N VAL A 81 9.47 3.58 -8.39
CA VAL A 81 9.57 3.08 -9.76
C VAL A 81 10.52 3.90 -10.65
N ALA A 82 10.75 5.18 -10.30
CA ALA A 82 11.62 6.10 -11.03
C ALA A 82 13.07 6.10 -10.54
N CYS A 83 13.34 6.45 -9.27
CA CYS A 83 14.71 6.55 -8.74
C CYS A 83 15.24 5.25 -8.11
N LYS A 84 14.39 4.22 -7.99
CA LYS A 84 14.70 2.92 -7.38
C LYS A 84 15.05 2.94 -5.89
N ASP A 85 15.07 4.08 -5.23
CA ASP A 85 15.25 4.17 -3.77
C ASP A 85 14.04 3.64 -2.99
N SER A 86 14.25 3.29 -1.73
CA SER A 86 13.16 3.01 -0.78
C SER A 86 12.25 4.22 -0.60
N THR A 87 10.93 4.00 -0.52
CA THR A 87 9.95 5.05 -0.27
C THR A 87 9.42 5.07 1.17
N ALA A 88 9.85 4.15 2.02
CA ALA A 88 9.34 3.98 3.40
C ALA A 88 9.33 5.29 4.21
N ASN A 89 10.37 6.13 4.07
CA ASN A 89 10.51 7.38 4.81
C ASN A 89 10.35 8.62 3.91
N LYS A 90 9.66 8.48 2.77
CA LYS A 90 9.47 9.57 1.80
C LYS A 90 7.98 9.76 1.54
N ALA A 91 7.59 10.97 1.12
CA ALA A 91 6.25 11.20 0.61
C ALA A 91 6.02 10.27 -0.59
N THR A 92 5.17 9.25 -0.40
CA THR A 92 4.93 8.20 -1.38
C THR A 92 3.63 8.45 -2.11
N THR A 93 3.61 8.12 -3.40
CA THR A 93 2.48 8.31 -4.28
C THR A 93 2.27 7.05 -5.11
N ALA A 94 1.04 6.52 -5.13
CA ALA A 94 0.62 5.44 -6.00
C ALA A 94 0.17 5.99 -7.35
N LEU A 95 0.75 5.42 -8.40
CA LEU A 95 0.33 5.58 -9.78
C LEU A 95 -0.95 4.78 -10.06
N PRO A 96 -1.68 5.09 -11.14
CA PRO A 96 -2.87 4.34 -11.51
C PRO A 96 -2.58 2.88 -11.86
N CYS A 97 -1.38 2.56 -12.31
CA CYS A 97 -0.98 1.17 -12.56
C CYS A 97 -0.74 0.34 -11.28
N GLY A 98 -0.82 0.96 -10.10
CA GLY A 98 -0.52 0.32 -8.81
C GLY A 98 0.96 0.42 -8.41
N HIS A 99 1.85 0.83 -9.31
CA HIS A 99 3.23 1.15 -8.92
C HIS A 99 3.29 2.37 -8.00
N VAL A 100 4.28 2.40 -7.13
CA VAL A 100 4.50 3.50 -6.19
C VAL A 100 5.78 4.26 -6.50
N GLY A 101 5.89 5.49 -6.00
CA GLY A 101 7.16 6.18 -5.95
C GLY A 101 7.16 7.46 -5.14
N CYS A 102 8.36 8.01 -4.95
CA CYS A 102 8.55 9.30 -4.30
C CYS A 102 7.71 10.35 -5.04
N SER A 103 6.93 11.14 -4.30
CA SER A 103 6.05 12.15 -4.87
C SER A 103 6.78 13.08 -5.86
N PRO A 104 7.99 13.62 -5.55
CA PRO A 104 8.72 14.47 -6.51
C PRO A 104 9.14 13.73 -7.78
N CYS A 105 9.40 12.43 -7.70
CA CYS A 105 9.84 11.65 -8.86
C CYS A 105 8.67 11.30 -9.79
N VAL A 106 7.47 11.04 -9.24
CA VAL A 106 6.36 10.49 -10.02
C VAL A 106 5.28 11.52 -10.40
N THR A 107 5.17 12.63 -9.67
CA THR A 107 4.23 13.71 -10.00
C THR A 107 4.43 14.37 -11.37
N PRO A 108 5.66 14.58 -11.90
CA PRO A 108 5.82 15.16 -13.23
C PRO A 108 5.62 14.15 -14.37
N LEU A 109 5.48 12.85 -14.07
CA LEU A 109 5.50 11.80 -15.09
C LEU A 109 4.21 11.79 -15.93
N ARG A 110 4.39 11.57 -17.23
CA ARG A 110 3.31 11.33 -18.21
C ARG A 110 3.11 9.84 -18.49
N THR A 111 4.08 9.01 -18.09
CA THR A 111 4.13 7.57 -18.34
C THR A 111 4.80 6.89 -17.15
N CYS A 112 4.29 5.74 -16.73
CA CYS A 112 4.92 4.95 -15.68
C CYS A 112 6.18 4.24 -16.20
N PRO A 113 7.36 4.43 -15.60
CA PRO A 113 8.59 3.78 -16.05
C PRO A 113 8.65 2.28 -15.71
N GLY A 114 7.70 1.76 -14.91
CA GLY A 114 7.62 0.34 -14.58
C GLY A 114 6.73 -0.49 -15.52
N CYS A 115 5.82 0.14 -16.26
CA CYS A 115 4.87 -0.59 -17.11
C CYS A 115 4.35 0.19 -18.32
N GLU A 116 4.93 1.35 -18.62
CA GLU A 116 4.62 2.19 -19.79
C GLU A 116 3.17 2.71 -19.87
N GLN A 117 2.36 2.47 -18.84
CA GLN A 117 1.01 3.00 -18.77
C GLN A 117 1.05 4.52 -18.68
N ARG A 118 0.24 5.19 -19.51
CA ARG A 118 0.05 6.64 -19.45
C ARG A 118 -0.49 7.07 -18.09
N VAL A 119 0.14 8.09 -17.53
CA VAL A 119 -0.26 8.78 -16.30
C VAL A 119 -0.74 10.17 -16.72
N THR A 120 -2.01 10.47 -16.49
CA THR A 120 -2.59 11.78 -16.83
C THR A 120 -3.05 12.48 -15.57
N ALA A 121 -3.15 13.82 -15.61
CA ALA A 121 -3.71 14.60 -14.50
C ALA A 121 -5.16 14.17 -14.17
N SER A 122 -5.89 13.66 -15.15
CA SER A 122 -7.25 13.11 -15.01
C SER A 122 -7.27 11.77 -14.27
N VAL A 123 -6.17 11.03 -14.25
CA VAL A 123 -6.02 9.78 -13.51
C VAL A 123 -5.16 10.05 -12.28
N GLN A 124 -5.79 10.67 -11.28
CA GLN A 124 -5.14 11.23 -10.10
C GLN A 124 -4.20 10.24 -9.42
N LEU A 125 -2.98 10.71 -9.20
CA LEU A 125 -2.00 10.11 -8.31
C LEU A 125 -2.48 10.17 -6.86
N ARG A 126 -2.28 9.10 -6.09
CA ARG A 126 -2.76 9.03 -4.71
C ARG A 126 -1.58 9.10 -3.77
N ARG A 127 -1.57 10.10 -2.88
CA ARG A 127 -0.64 10.08 -1.74
C ARG A 127 -0.93 8.83 -0.93
N VAL A 128 0.12 8.11 -0.54
CA VAL A 128 0.03 6.87 0.22
C VAL A 128 0.56 7.12 1.62
N TYR A 129 -0.17 6.62 2.61
CA TYR A 129 0.26 6.55 4.00
C TYR A 129 0.70 5.12 4.25
N LEU A 130 2.01 4.95 4.44
CA LEU A 130 2.70 3.67 4.62
C LEU A 130 3.03 3.44 6.10
#